data_AF-A0A212S178-F1
#
_entry.id   AF-A0A212S178-F1
#
_cell.length_a   1.000
_cell.length_b   1.000
_cell.length_c   1.000
_cell.angle_alpha   90.00
_cell.angle_beta   90.00
_cell.angle_gamma   90.00
#
_symmetry.space_group_name_H-M   'P 1'
#
loop_
_entity.id
_entity.type
_entity.pdbx_description
1 polymer ?
#
loop_
_entity_poly.entity_id
_entity_poly.type
_entity_poly.pdbx_seq_one_letter_code
_entity_poly.pdbx_strand_id
1 'polypeptide(L)'
;MHIMEGFLPVGHAAGWFAASAPFVVAGGVSLRRILRERPEARLNLAASGAFAFVLSALKMPSVTGSCSHPTGVGLGAVVFGPAVMAVLGTIVLLFQALLLAHGGLTTLGANVFSMAIVGPWASYAVWKALRGLGAPIALAVFFAAALGDLSTYATTAVQLALAYPDAETGYAGALVKFGGIFAVTQLPLAIAEGLLTVVVMNALSGRAGHADEIAVLAGEAR
;
A
#
# COMPACT_ATOMS: atom_id res chain seq x y z
N MET A 1 0.95 -8.01 -4.32
CA MET A 1 1.39 -8.63 -5.60
C MET A 1 1.12 -7.70 -6.76
N HIS A 2 2.16 -7.36 -7.54
CA HIS A 2 2.02 -6.51 -8.72
C HIS A 2 1.49 -7.32 -9.90
N ILE A 3 0.61 -6.72 -10.70
CA ILE A 3 0.23 -7.24 -12.01
C ILE A 3 1.39 -6.97 -12.97
N MET A 4 1.91 -8.02 -13.61
CA MET A 4 3.07 -7.93 -14.50
C MET A 4 2.76 -7.17 -15.79
N GLU A 5 3.79 -6.63 -16.42
CA GLU A 5 3.73 -5.96 -17.73
C GLU A 5 3.00 -6.81 -18.78
N GLY A 6 2.12 -6.17 -19.57
CA GLY A 6 1.38 -6.82 -20.64
C GLY A 6 0.30 -7.83 -20.19
N PHE A 7 0.10 -8.01 -18.88
CA PHE A 7 -0.87 -8.98 -18.36
C PHE A 7 -2.31 -8.46 -18.36
N LEU A 8 -2.57 -7.20 -18.68
CA LEU A 8 -3.95 -6.70 -18.80
C LEU A 8 -4.25 -6.35 -20.26
N PRO A 9 -5.45 -6.69 -20.76
CA PRO A 9 -5.91 -6.17 -22.05
C PRO A 9 -5.93 -4.64 -22.04
N VAL A 10 -5.70 -4.03 -23.20
CA VAL A 10 -5.56 -2.56 -23.35
C VAL A 10 -6.75 -1.80 -22.74
N GLY A 11 -7.98 -2.31 -22.91
CA GLY A 11 -9.17 -1.69 -22.33
C GLY A 11 -9.15 -1.66 -20.80
N HIS A 12 -8.70 -2.74 -20.15
CA HIS A 12 -8.55 -2.78 -18.69
C HIS A 12 -7.40 -1.89 -18.23
N ALA A 13 -6.26 -1.91 -18.92
CA ALA A 13 -5.13 -1.04 -18.61
C ALA A 13 -5.56 0.45 -18.62
N ALA A 14 -6.20 0.90 -19.71
CA ALA A 14 -6.70 2.26 -19.83
C ALA A 14 -7.77 2.59 -18.77
N GLY A 15 -8.69 1.67 -18.51
CA GLY A 15 -9.73 1.82 -17.49
C GLY A 15 -9.15 2.03 -16.09
N TRP A 16 -8.12 1.26 -15.71
CA TRP A 16 -7.47 1.41 -14.41
C TRP A 16 -6.62 2.69 -14.29
N PHE A 17 -5.99 3.15 -15.38
CA PHE A 17 -5.37 4.47 -15.40
C PHE A 17 -6.41 5.57 -15.16
N ALA A 18 -7.55 5.50 -15.85
CA ALA A 18 -8.64 6.46 -15.68
C ALA A 18 -9.22 6.41 -14.25
N ALA A 19 -9.39 5.22 -13.67
CA ALA A 19 -9.89 5.05 -12.30
C ALA A 19 -8.91 5.57 -11.24
N SER A 20 -7.60 5.41 -11.45
CA SER A 20 -6.57 5.87 -10.52
C SER A 20 -6.29 7.37 -10.60
N ALA A 21 -6.44 7.98 -11.79
CA ALA A 21 -6.06 9.36 -12.04
C ALA A 21 -6.66 10.39 -11.06
N PRO A 22 -7.97 10.36 -10.72
CA PRO A 22 -8.56 11.33 -9.80
C PRO A 22 -7.88 11.36 -8.42
N PHE A 23 -7.52 10.18 -7.89
CA PHE A 23 -6.88 10.07 -6.58
C PHE A 23 -5.43 10.55 -6.61
N VAL A 24 -4.68 10.21 -7.67
CA VAL A 24 -3.30 10.66 -7.85
C VAL A 24 -3.26 12.18 -8.06
N VAL A 25 -4.17 12.73 -8.86
CA VAL A 25 -4.28 14.18 -9.08
C VAL A 25 -4.66 14.91 -7.79
N ALA A 26 -5.69 14.43 -7.08
CA ALA A 26 -6.09 15.02 -5.80
C ALA A 26 -4.96 14.94 -4.75
N GLY A 27 -4.26 13.80 -4.69
CA GLY A 27 -3.07 13.62 -3.88
C GLY A 27 -1.97 14.61 -4.25
N GLY A 28 -1.72 14.84 -5.54
CA GLY A 28 -0.73 15.80 -6.04
C GLY A 28 -1.08 17.25 -5.68
N VAL A 29 -2.36 17.63 -5.76
CA VAL A 29 -2.84 18.94 -5.33
C VAL A 29 -2.65 19.14 -3.83
N SER A 30 -3.02 18.13 -3.03
CA SER A 30 -2.82 18.13 -1.57
C SER A 30 -1.35 18.25 -1.20
N LEU A 31 -0.50 17.43 -1.83
CA LEU A 31 0.95 17.44 -1.62
C LEU A 31 1.56 18.79 -1.98
N ARG A 32 1.14 19.40 -3.09
CA ARG A 32 1.60 20.73 -3.50
C ARG A 32 1.22 21.80 -2.47
N ARG A 33 0.04 21.69 -1.86
CA ARG A 33 -0.38 22.59 -0.78
C ARG A 33 0.49 22.41 0.46
N ILE A 34 0.69 21.17 0.91
CA ILE A 34 1.55 20.84 2.06
C ILE A 34 2.96 21.40 1.86
N LEU A 35 3.56 21.18 0.68
CA LEU A 35 4.92 21.66 0.37
C LEU A 35 5.03 23.18 0.23
N ARG A 36 3.93 23.89 0.01
CA ARG A 36 3.91 25.37 0.02
C ARG A 36 3.80 25.91 1.43
N GLU A 37 2.99 25.27 2.27
CA GLU A 37 2.80 25.67 3.67
C GLU A 37 4.00 25.27 4.53
N ARG A 38 4.67 24.15 4.21
CA ARG A 38 5.81 23.57 4.92
C ARG A 38 6.90 23.09 3.95
N PRO A 39 7.74 24.01 3.42
CA PRO A 39 8.81 23.65 2.48
C PRO A 39 9.78 22.59 3.01
N GLU A 40 10.03 22.58 4.32
CA GLU A 40 10.86 21.62 5.04
C GLU A 40 10.36 20.17 4.94
N ALA A 41 9.06 19.97 4.73
CA ALA A 41 8.47 18.64 4.57
C ALA A 41 8.96 17.94 3.28
N ARG A 42 9.49 18.69 2.30
CA ARG A 42 9.96 18.13 1.02
C ARG A 42 11.04 17.06 1.23
N LEU A 43 12.02 17.34 2.07
CA LEU A 43 13.14 16.42 2.29
C LEU A 43 12.65 15.15 3.00
N ASN A 44 11.78 15.31 3.99
CA ASN A 44 11.19 14.19 4.73
C ASN A 44 10.37 13.29 3.80
N LEU A 45 9.48 13.87 2.98
CA LEU A 45 8.66 13.12 2.03
C LEU A 45 9.50 12.37 0.98
N ALA A 46 10.56 13.00 0.46
CA ALA A 46 11.48 12.36 -0.46
C ALA A 46 12.24 11.20 0.20
N ALA A 47 12.76 11.41 1.42
CA ALA A 47 13.41 10.37 2.21
C ALA A 47 12.45 9.21 2.52
N SER A 48 11.18 9.50 2.83
CA SER A 48 10.16 8.48 3.07
C SER A 48 9.80 7.69 1.83
N GLY A 49 9.68 8.34 0.67
CA GLY A 49 9.48 7.65 -0.61
C GLY A 49 10.67 6.75 -0.98
N ALA A 50 11.90 7.25 -0.79
CA ALA A 50 13.11 6.46 -1.01
C ALA A 50 13.20 5.27 -0.03
N PHE A 51 12.87 5.50 1.24
CA PHE A 51 12.81 4.45 2.24
C PHE A 51 11.76 3.39 1.90
N ALA A 52 10.55 3.79 1.48
CA ALA A 52 9.51 2.86 1.05
C ALA A 52 9.96 2.03 -0.16
N PHE A 53 10.61 2.65 -1.15
CA PHE A 53 11.19 1.93 -2.28
C PHE A 53 12.28 0.92 -1.85
N VAL A 54 13.23 1.35 -1.02
CA VAL A 54 14.30 0.46 -0.52
C VAL A 54 13.73 -0.67 0.33
N LEU A 55 12.78 -0.37 1.22
CA LEU A 55 12.10 -1.37 2.05
C LEU A 55 11.41 -2.41 1.16
N SER A 56 10.77 -1.99 0.07
CA SER A 56 10.15 -2.89 -0.92
C SER A 56 11.15 -3.72 -1.73
N ALA A 57 12.44 -3.38 -1.70
CA ALA A 57 13.49 -4.18 -2.34
C ALA A 57 14.09 -5.23 -1.37
N LEU A 58 13.81 -5.13 -0.07
CA LEU A 58 14.29 -6.10 0.92
C LEU A 58 13.48 -7.39 0.85
N LYS A 59 14.17 -8.53 0.75
CA LYS A 59 13.54 -9.85 0.74
C LYS A 59 13.19 -10.27 2.16
N MET A 60 11.91 -10.52 2.40
CA MET A 60 11.44 -11.21 3.60
C MET A 60 11.28 -12.70 3.32
N PRO A 61 11.73 -13.57 4.24
CA PRO A 61 11.44 -15.00 4.17
C PRO A 61 9.93 -15.21 4.34
N SER A 62 9.27 -15.81 3.36
CA SER A 62 7.86 -16.21 3.51
C SER A 62 7.76 -17.61 4.10
N VAL A 63 6.67 -17.86 4.84
CA VAL A 63 6.38 -19.14 5.49
C VAL A 63 6.23 -20.29 4.49
N THR A 64 5.95 -20.00 3.22
CA THR A 64 5.74 -21.01 2.15
C THR A 64 6.92 -21.13 1.17
N GLY A 65 8.11 -20.63 1.51
CA GLY A 65 9.32 -20.78 0.68
C GLY A 65 9.40 -19.84 -0.53
N SER A 66 8.51 -18.85 -0.65
CA SER A 66 8.61 -17.76 -1.62
C SER A 66 9.44 -16.58 -1.06
N CYS A 67 9.99 -15.75 -1.95
CA CYS A 67 10.58 -14.46 -1.57
C CYS A 67 9.52 -13.37 -1.73
N SER A 68 9.09 -12.78 -0.62
CA SER A 68 8.19 -11.62 -0.62
C SER A 68 8.94 -10.36 -0.23
N HIS A 69 8.36 -9.19 -0.46
CA HIS A 69 8.90 -7.92 0.05
C HIS A 69 7.81 -7.17 0.84
N PRO A 70 8.21 -6.36 1.83
CA PRO A 70 7.26 -5.51 2.54
C PRO A 70 6.73 -4.45 1.58
N THR A 71 5.42 -4.24 1.56
CA THR A 71 4.80 -3.21 0.73
C THR A 71 4.84 -1.83 1.37
N GLY A 72 4.97 -1.74 2.70
CA GLY A 72 5.08 -0.49 3.45
C GLY A 72 3.81 0.36 3.42
N VAL A 73 2.70 -0.21 2.93
CA VAL A 73 1.42 0.49 2.68
C VAL A 73 0.82 0.96 4.00
N GLY A 74 0.74 0.07 5.00
CA GLY A 74 0.16 0.40 6.30
C GLY A 74 0.95 1.47 7.05
N LEU A 75 2.27 1.33 7.11
CA LEU A 75 3.14 2.30 7.78
C LEU A 75 3.05 3.68 7.10
N GLY A 76 3.15 3.72 5.77
CA GLY A 76 3.07 4.96 5.01
C GLY A 76 1.73 5.66 5.17
N ALA A 77 0.64 4.90 5.21
CA ALA A 77 -0.71 5.45 5.40
C ALA A 77 -0.91 6.05 6.80
N VAL A 78 -0.38 5.40 7.84
CA VAL A 78 -0.47 5.88 9.23
C VAL A 78 0.37 7.15 9.42
N VAL A 79 1.56 7.21 8.82
CA VAL A 79 2.51 8.33 9.01
C VAL A 79 2.22 9.52 8.09
N PHE A 80 1.93 9.30 6.80
CA PHE A 80 1.79 10.38 5.80
C PHE A 80 0.35 10.63 5.37
N GLY A 81 -0.57 9.73 5.71
CA GLY A 81 -1.94 9.78 5.27
C GLY A 81 -2.14 9.28 3.82
N PRO A 82 -3.37 8.86 3.49
CA PRO A 82 -3.65 8.16 2.24
C PRO A 82 -3.50 9.03 0.98
N ALA A 83 -3.77 10.34 1.08
CA ALA A 83 -3.66 11.25 -0.06
C ALA A 83 -2.20 11.45 -0.53
N VAL A 84 -1.27 11.52 0.42
CA VAL A 84 0.17 11.61 0.12
C VAL A 84 0.67 10.27 -0.44
N MET A 85 0.21 9.16 0.13
CA MET A 85 0.54 7.81 -0.33
C MET A 85 0.07 7.52 -1.76
N ALA A 86 -1.03 8.12 -2.23
CA ALA A 86 -1.43 8.00 -3.63
C ALA A 86 -0.34 8.50 -4.60
N VAL A 87 0.37 9.57 -4.24
CA VAL A 87 1.45 10.14 -5.06
C VAL A 87 2.76 9.37 -4.84
N LEU A 88 3.18 9.22 -3.58
CA LEU A 88 4.43 8.53 -3.25
C LEU A 88 4.41 7.08 -3.71
N GLY A 89 3.30 6.37 -3.50
CA GLY A 89 3.09 5.01 -3.97
C GLY A 89 3.16 4.91 -5.50
N THR A 90 2.59 5.87 -6.23
CA THR A 90 2.72 5.92 -7.69
C THR A 90 4.18 6.05 -8.14
N ILE A 91 4.97 6.90 -7.48
CA ILE A 91 6.39 7.08 -7.77
C ILE A 91 7.18 5.80 -7.45
N VAL A 92 6.91 5.19 -6.29
CA VAL A 92 7.54 3.92 -5.89
C VAL A 92 7.23 2.82 -6.92
N LEU A 93 5.98 2.68 -7.32
CA LEU A 93 5.54 1.70 -8.33
C LEU A 93 6.19 1.94 -9.69
N LEU A 94 6.34 3.20 -10.09
CA LEU A 94 7.05 3.55 -11.31
C LEU A 94 8.52 3.12 -11.24
N PHE A 95 9.20 3.39 -10.12
CA PHE A 95 10.59 2.94 -9.96
C PHE A 95 10.71 1.41 -9.85
N GLN A 96 9.75 0.73 -9.23
CA GLN A 96 9.73 -0.74 -9.22
C GLN A 96 9.59 -1.31 -10.63
N ALA A 97 8.73 -0.73 -11.46
CA ALA A 97 8.57 -1.14 -12.85
C ALA A 97 9.85 -0.88 -13.68
N LEU A 98 10.48 0.28 -13.50
CA LEU A 98 11.64 0.69 -14.30
C LEU A 98 12.97 0.09 -13.85
N LEU A 99 13.22 -0.01 -12.55
CA LEU A 99 14.53 -0.36 -11.97
C LEU A 99 14.61 -1.80 -11.50
N LEU A 100 13.49 -2.37 -11.07
CA LEU A 100 13.45 -3.73 -10.50
C LEU A 100 12.76 -4.74 -11.43
N ALA A 101 12.28 -4.29 -12.59
CA ALA A 101 11.43 -5.08 -13.49
C ALA A 101 10.27 -5.76 -12.73
N HIS A 102 9.71 -5.04 -11.75
CA HIS A 102 8.69 -5.56 -10.85
C HIS A 102 7.38 -4.78 -11.04
N GLY A 103 6.36 -5.46 -11.56
CA GLY A 103 5.13 -4.82 -12.04
C GLY A 103 5.16 -4.55 -13.54
N GLY A 104 4.65 -3.39 -13.96
CA GLY A 104 4.60 -2.99 -15.36
C GLY A 104 4.13 -1.55 -15.56
N LEU A 105 4.51 -0.95 -16.68
CA LEU A 105 4.09 0.36 -17.16
C LEU A 105 2.66 0.32 -17.68
N THR A 106 2.26 -0.68 -18.48
CA THR A 106 0.85 -0.77 -18.94
C THR A 106 -0.09 -1.12 -17.79
N THR A 107 0.39 -1.84 -16.79
CA THR A 107 -0.36 -2.24 -15.60
C THR A 107 -0.19 -1.28 -14.42
N LEU A 108 0.58 -0.20 -14.60
CA LEU A 108 0.86 0.77 -13.54
C LEU A 108 -0.43 1.35 -12.97
N GLY A 109 -1.40 1.73 -13.81
CA GLY A 109 -2.69 2.24 -13.36
C GLY A 109 -3.44 1.27 -12.43
N ALA A 110 -3.42 -0.02 -12.72
CA ALA A 110 -4.05 -1.05 -11.90
C ALA A 110 -3.31 -1.27 -10.58
N ASN A 111 -1.98 -1.34 -10.64
CA ASN A 111 -1.13 -1.47 -9.45
C ASN A 111 -1.23 -0.24 -8.52
N VAL A 112 -1.32 0.97 -9.09
CA VAL A 112 -1.56 2.21 -8.34
C VAL A 112 -2.91 2.14 -7.64
N PHE A 113 -3.95 1.67 -8.32
CA PHE A 113 -5.28 1.55 -7.73
C PHE A 113 -5.29 0.65 -6.50
N SER A 114 -4.69 -0.53 -6.58
CA SER A 114 -4.66 -1.46 -5.44
C SER A 114 -3.71 -1.00 -4.34
N MET A 115 -2.47 -0.62 -4.67
CA MET A 115 -1.39 -0.45 -3.69
C MET A 115 -1.19 0.98 -3.20
N ALA A 116 -1.49 1.99 -4.02
CA ALA A 116 -1.31 3.39 -3.66
C ALA A 116 -2.63 4.08 -3.27
N ILE A 117 -3.77 3.45 -3.59
CA ILE A 117 -5.10 3.99 -3.30
C ILE A 117 -5.83 3.07 -2.32
N VAL A 118 -6.29 1.89 -2.73
CA VAL A 118 -7.13 1.04 -1.85
C VAL A 118 -6.39 0.65 -0.58
N GLY A 119 -5.16 0.13 -0.70
CA GLY A 119 -4.33 -0.24 0.43
C GLY A 119 -4.19 0.86 1.49
N PRO A 120 -3.63 2.04 1.14
CA PRO A 120 -3.45 3.12 2.10
C PRO A 120 -4.75 3.64 2.72
N TRP A 121 -5.83 3.72 1.92
CA TRP A 121 -7.13 4.14 2.43
C TRP A 121 -7.73 3.13 3.41
N ALA A 122 -7.65 1.83 3.11
CA ALA A 122 -8.08 0.78 4.00
C ALA A 122 -7.25 0.77 5.30
N SER A 123 -5.93 0.85 5.20
CA SER A 123 -5.02 0.95 6.35
C SER A 123 -5.38 2.14 7.25
N TYR A 124 -5.57 3.32 6.65
CA TYR A 124 -5.89 4.53 7.40
C TYR A 124 -7.27 4.48 8.05
N ALA A 125 -8.26 3.89 7.37
CA ALA A 125 -9.60 3.68 7.93
C ALA A 125 -9.57 2.72 9.13
N VAL A 126 -8.87 1.60 9.00
CA VAL A 126 -8.68 0.62 10.10
C VAL A 126 -7.95 1.27 11.27
N TRP A 127 -6.86 2.01 11.00
CA TRP A 127 -6.13 2.77 12.01
C TRP A 127 -7.06 3.71 12.78
N LYS A 128 -7.80 4.58 12.08
CA LYS A 128 -8.73 5.53 12.72
C LYS A 128 -9.82 4.83 13.51
N ALA A 129 -10.41 3.76 12.98
CA ALA A 129 -11.47 3.03 13.66
C ALA A 129 -10.96 2.42 14.98
N LEU A 130 -9.81 1.75 14.95
CA LEU A 130 -9.23 1.12 16.14
C LEU A 130 -8.76 2.15 17.17
N ARG A 131 -8.16 3.26 16.73
CA ARG A 131 -7.77 4.36 17.62
C ARG A 131 -8.99 5.05 18.24
N GLY A 132 -10.06 5.24 17.48
CA GLY A 132 -11.34 5.76 17.97
C GLY A 132 -12.01 4.85 19.02
N LEU A 133 -11.75 3.55 18.97
CA LEU A 133 -12.21 2.57 19.97
C LEU A 133 -11.27 2.44 21.18
N GLY A 134 -10.20 3.24 21.26
CA GLY A 134 -9.23 3.19 22.36
C GLY A 134 -8.27 2.00 22.29
N ALA A 135 -8.12 1.35 21.12
CA ALA A 135 -7.18 0.25 20.97
C ALA A 135 -5.72 0.71 21.17
N PRO A 136 -4.84 -0.13 21.74
CA PRO A 136 -3.42 0.16 21.84
C PRO A 136 -2.80 0.45 20.46
N ILE A 137 -1.85 1.39 20.40
CA ILE A 137 -1.18 1.80 19.15
C ILE A 137 -0.64 0.58 18.39
N ALA A 138 0.06 -0.33 19.09
CA ALA A 138 0.62 -1.53 18.47
C ALA A 138 -0.45 -2.39 17.77
N LEU A 139 -1.64 -2.54 18.39
CA LEU A 139 -2.73 -3.31 17.81
C LEU A 139 -3.33 -2.60 16.59
N ALA A 140 -3.52 -1.29 16.69
CA ALA A 140 -4.03 -0.48 15.59
C ALA A 140 -3.09 -0.48 14.39
N VAL A 141 -1.77 -0.37 14.62
CA VAL A 141 -0.74 -0.48 13.57
C VAL A 141 -0.75 -1.86 12.92
N PHE A 142 -0.77 -2.93 13.73
CA PHE A 142 -0.78 -4.30 13.23
C PHE A 142 -1.94 -4.54 12.24
N PHE A 143 -3.16 -4.20 12.66
CA PHE A 143 -4.34 -4.41 11.81
C PHE A 143 -4.39 -3.45 10.63
N ALA A 144 -3.91 -2.21 10.78
CA ALA A 144 -3.83 -1.27 9.66
C ALA A 144 -2.92 -1.80 8.54
N ALA A 145 -1.75 -2.37 8.90
CA ALA A 145 -0.87 -3.02 7.93
C ALA A 145 -1.49 -4.30 7.36
N ALA A 146 -1.87 -5.26 8.21
CA ALA A 146 -2.37 -6.55 7.74
C ALA A 146 -3.64 -6.44 6.87
N LEU A 147 -4.62 -5.62 7.29
CA LEU A 147 -5.85 -5.44 6.52
C LEU A 147 -5.64 -4.54 5.29
N GLY A 148 -4.68 -3.62 5.34
CA GLY A 148 -4.24 -2.84 4.16
C GLY A 148 -3.69 -3.73 3.06
N ASP A 149 -2.79 -4.65 3.42
CA ASP A 149 -2.17 -5.58 2.49
C ASP A 149 -3.22 -6.54 1.90
N LEU A 150 -4.11 -7.06 2.74
CA LEU A 150 -5.22 -7.90 2.30
C LEU A 150 -6.18 -7.15 1.36
N SER A 151 -6.43 -5.86 1.60
CA SER A 151 -7.30 -5.06 0.73
C SER A 151 -6.67 -4.80 -0.64
N THR A 152 -5.36 -4.56 -0.68
CA THR A 152 -4.58 -4.44 -1.92
C THR A 152 -4.71 -5.73 -2.72
N TYR A 153 -4.49 -6.85 -2.03
CA TYR A 153 -4.55 -8.18 -2.60
C TYR A 153 -5.96 -8.50 -3.15
N ALA A 154 -7.02 -8.28 -2.35
CA ALA A 154 -8.40 -8.48 -2.77
C ALA A 154 -8.74 -7.63 -4.01
N THR A 155 -8.26 -6.39 -4.04
CA THR A 155 -8.44 -5.50 -5.20
C THR A 155 -7.75 -6.05 -6.43
N THR A 156 -6.51 -6.52 -6.33
CA THR A 156 -5.81 -7.16 -7.45
C THR A 156 -6.54 -8.41 -7.93
N ALA A 157 -7.10 -9.23 -7.04
CA ALA A 157 -7.91 -10.38 -7.43
C ALA A 157 -9.18 -9.96 -8.21
N VAL A 158 -9.85 -8.89 -7.80
CA VAL A 158 -10.97 -8.29 -8.54
C VAL A 158 -10.54 -7.79 -9.91
N GLN A 159 -9.40 -7.08 -10.00
CA GLN A 159 -8.87 -6.57 -11.26
C GLN A 159 -8.63 -7.70 -12.28
N LEU A 160 -8.05 -8.80 -11.82
CA LEU A 160 -7.79 -9.97 -12.66
C LEU A 160 -9.07 -10.74 -13.00
N ALA A 161 -10.00 -10.89 -12.06
CA ALA A 161 -11.29 -11.53 -12.32
C ALA A 161 -12.15 -10.76 -13.33
N LEU A 162 -12.07 -9.43 -13.33
CA LEU A 162 -12.72 -8.58 -14.33
C LEU A 162 -12.07 -8.74 -15.72
N ALA A 163 -10.74 -8.82 -15.78
CA ALA A 163 -10.02 -8.96 -17.04
C ALA A 163 -10.10 -10.38 -17.64
N TYR A 164 -10.22 -11.38 -16.77
CA TYR A 164 -10.22 -12.80 -17.12
C TYR A 164 -11.35 -13.55 -16.42
N PRO A 165 -12.62 -13.31 -16.81
CA PRO A 165 -13.75 -14.10 -16.31
C PRO A 165 -13.56 -15.58 -16.63
N ASP A 166 -13.99 -16.44 -15.71
CA ASP A 166 -13.94 -17.88 -15.91
C ASP A 166 -14.94 -18.31 -17.01
N ALA A 167 -14.56 -19.30 -17.81
CA ALA A 167 -15.36 -19.75 -18.94
C ALA A 167 -16.71 -20.38 -18.52
N GLU A 168 -16.75 -21.05 -17.37
CA GLU A 168 -17.95 -21.75 -16.88
C GLU A 168 -18.73 -20.91 -15.87
N THR A 169 -18.01 -20.25 -14.97
CA THR A 169 -18.57 -19.60 -13.77
C THR A 169 -18.39 -18.09 -13.76
N GLY A 170 -17.88 -17.51 -14.85
CA GLY A 170 -17.77 -16.08 -15.08
C GLY A 170 -16.87 -15.37 -14.05
N TYR A 171 -17.23 -14.12 -13.75
CA TYR A 171 -16.49 -13.29 -12.81
C TYR A 171 -16.35 -13.92 -11.41
N ALA A 172 -17.42 -14.51 -10.89
CA ALA A 172 -17.42 -15.10 -9.55
C ALA A 172 -16.42 -16.27 -9.44
N GLY A 173 -16.38 -17.12 -10.46
CA GLY A 173 -15.39 -18.19 -10.57
C GLY A 173 -13.97 -17.70 -10.60
N ALA A 174 -13.69 -16.72 -11.45
CA ALA A 174 -12.37 -16.11 -11.56
C ALA A 174 -11.93 -15.47 -10.24
N LEU A 175 -12.85 -14.79 -9.54
CA LEU A 175 -12.58 -14.18 -8.24
C LEU A 175 -12.21 -15.22 -7.19
N VAL A 176 -12.92 -16.35 -7.14
CA VAL A 176 -12.57 -17.46 -6.23
C VAL A 176 -11.23 -18.09 -6.62
N LYS A 177 -10.91 -18.23 -7.91
CA LYS A 177 -9.64 -18.80 -8.38
C LYS A 177 -8.44 -17.89 -8.03
N PHE A 178 -8.46 -16.64 -8.46
CA PHE A 178 -7.40 -15.68 -8.13
C PHE A 178 -7.33 -15.45 -6.62
N GLY A 179 -8.50 -15.31 -5.98
CA GLY A 179 -8.69 -15.19 -4.54
C GLY A 179 -8.17 -16.39 -3.72
N GLY A 180 -8.26 -17.60 -4.25
CA GLY A 180 -7.74 -18.80 -3.60
C GLY A 180 -6.22 -18.89 -3.71
N ILE A 181 -5.70 -18.72 -4.93
CA ILE A 181 -4.27 -18.85 -5.24
C ILE A 181 -3.44 -17.85 -4.42
N PHE A 182 -3.85 -16.59 -4.45
CA PHE A 182 -3.13 -15.55 -3.76
C PHE A 182 -3.29 -15.65 -2.24
N ALA A 183 -4.45 -16.08 -1.71
CA ALA A 183 -4.66 -16.23 -0.26
C ALA A 183 -3.56 -17.05 0.43
N VAL A 184 -3.12 -18.15 -0.21
CA VAL A 184 -2.07 -19.04 0.34
C VAL A 184 -0.76 -18.29 0.65
N THR A 185 -0.40 -17.31 -0.17
CA THR A 185 0.85 -16.55 -0.02
C THR A 185 0.66 -15.21 0.66
N GLN A 186 -0.49 -14.55 0.45
CA GLN A 186 -0.73 -13.19 0.91
C GLN A 186 -1.25 -13.11 2.35
N LEU A 187 -1.99 -14.10 2.85
CA LEU A 187 -2.39 -14.14 4.26
C LEU A 187 -1.18 -14.25 5.20
N PRO A 188 -0.23 -15.19 5.00
CA PRO A 188 0.98 -15.24 5.81
C PRO A 188 1.81 -13.95 5.70
N LEU A 189 1.89 -13.38 4.50
CA LEU A 189 2.63 -12.13 4.27
C LEU A 189 2.01 -10.96 5.04
N ALA A 190 0.69 -10.78 4.97
CA ALA A 190 -0.01 -9.70 5.67
C ALA A 190 0.18 -9.76 7.19
N ILE A 191 0.20 -10.97 7.76
CA ILE A 191 0.47 -11.16 9.19
C ILE A 191 1.93 -10.80 9.50
N ALA A 192 2.88 -11.29 8.69
CA ALA A 192 4.30 -11.01 8.88
C ALA A 192 4.60 -9.49 8.75
N GLU A 193 4.01 -8.83 7.77
CA GLU A 193 4.15 -7.39 7.55
C GLU A 193 3.46 -6.58 8.67
N GLY A 194 2.32 -7.04 9.18
CA GLY A 194 1.70 -6.49 10.38
C GLY A 194 2.64 -6.51 11.58
N LEU A 195 3.27 -7.65 11.87
CA LEU A 195 4.24 -7.79 12.96
C LEU A 195 5.48 -6.92 12.73
N LEU A 196 6.03 -6.94 11.51
CA LEU A 196 7.18 -6.11 11.15
C LEU A 196 6.87 -4.63 11.36
N THR A 197 5.69 -4.18 10.94
CA THR A 197 5.29 -2.77 11.07
C THR A 197 5.20 -2.35 12.53
N VAL A 198 4.70 -3.22 13.42
CA VAL A 198 4.72 -2.96 14.87
C VAL A 198 6.14 -2.85 15.41
N VAL A 199 7.04 -3.76 15.02
CA VAL A 199 8.45 -3.71 15.45
C VAL A 199 9.13 -2.43 14.98
N VAL A 200 8.93 -2.05 13.71
CA VAL A 200 9.46 -0.81 13.12
C VAL A 200 8.91 0.40 13.88
N MET A 201 7.59 0.44 14.12
CA MET A 201 6.97 1.53 14.87
C MET A 201 7.55 1.65 16.28
N ASN A 202 7.66 0.55 17.03
CA ASN A 202 8.24 0.56 18.36
C ASN A 202 9.71 1.02 18.36
N ALA A 203 10.49 0.61 17.37
CA ALA A 203 11.88 1.04 17.23
C ALA A 203 12.00 2.53 16.91
N LEU A 204 11.07 3.09 16.13
CA LEU A 204 10.98 4.53 15.88
C LEU A 204 10.58 5.29 17.15
N SER A 205 9.58 4.80 17.90
CA SER A 205 9.18 5.37 19.20
C SER A 205 10.33 5.42 20.20
N GLY A 206 11.10 4.33 20.29
CA GLY A 206 12.20 4.19 21.24
C GLY A 206 13.42 5.06 20.92
N ARG A 207 13.62 5.43 19.65
CA ARG A 207 14.70 6.34 19.22
C ARG A 207 14.31 7.82 19.25
N ALA A 208 13.02 8.13 19.12
CA ALA A 208 12.51 9.50 19.13
C ALA A 208 12.50 10.14 20.53
N GLY A 209 12.72 9.38 21.60
CA GLY A 209 12.85 9.92 22.96
C GLY A 209 11.58 10.53 23.57
N HIS A 210 10.49 10.69 22.82
CA HIS A 210 9.19 11.15 23.30
C HIS A 210 8.06 10.38 22.62
N ALA A 211 7.19 9.77 23.43
CA ALA A 211 5.98 9.08 22.96
C ALA A 211 4.99 10.01 22.22
N ASP A 212 5.09 11.32 22.44
CA ASP A 212 4.23 12.35 21.83
C ASP A 212 4.50 12.59 20.35
N GLU A 213 5.72 12.38 19.85
CA GLU A 213 6.01 12.69 18.43
C GLU A 213 5.29 11.76 17.47
N ILE A 214 4.91 10.55 17.88
CA ILE A 214 4.10 9.65 17.06
C ILE A 214 2.63 10.09 17.05
N ALA A 215 2.12 10.61 18.16
CA ALA A 215 0.82 11.27 18.16
C ALA A 215 0.86 12.52 17.27
N VAL A 216 1.98 13.27 17.26
CA VAL A 216 2.18 14.42 16.37
C VAL A 216 2.29 13.99 14.89
N LEU A 217 3.04 12.94 14.58
CA LEU A 217 3.21 12.41 13.22
C LEU A 217 1.93 11.75 12.69
N ALA A 218 1.13 11.12 13.55
CA ALA A 218 -0.18 10.55 13.23
C ALA A 218 -1.33 11.58 13.28
N GLY A 219 -1.05 12.82 13.67
CA GLY A 219 -2.04 13.91 13.77
C GLY A 219 -3.00 13.83 14.96
N GLU A 220 -2.69 13.02 15.98
CA GLU A 220 -3.43 12.86 17.24
C GLU A 220 -3.06 13.89 18.32
N ALA A 221 -1.89 14.54 18.25
CA ALA A 221 -1.48 15.61 19.17
C ALA A 221 -1.15 16.91 18.41
N ARG A 222 -1.76 18.02 18.85
CA ARG A 222 -1.41 19.40 18.47
C ARG A 222 -0.43 19.98 19.47
#